data_AF-A0A960VK74-F1
#
_entry.id   AF-A0A960VK74-F1
#
_cell.length_a   1.000
_cell.length_b   1.000
_cell.length_c   1.000
_cell.angle_alpha   90.00
_cell.angle_beta   90.00
_cell.angle_gamma   90.00
#
_symmetry.space_group_name_H-M   'P 1'
#
loop_
_entity.id
_entity.type
_entity.pdbx_description
1 polymer ?
#
loop_
_entity_poly.entity_id
_entity_poly.type
_entity_poly.pdbx_seq_one_letter_code
_entity_poly.pdbx_strand_id
1 'polypeptide(L)'
;MSDKQDITRDNREDYRPDTVLSHEFDGIQEFDNRLPNWWMWIMYGTIIFSVFYWIVFHTLELRQLPREQFAEVMAKAEEEQLARMAAAGIDNDFFVALAKNDAKVASGREIFTKHCVACHLDQGQGLVGPNLTDGVWIHGCDPMSIQKTVNEGVAAKGMPAWLNQLGPSRVMDVVAYVMTIRGTNVAGKAPEGEPCEF
;
A
#
# COMPACT_ATOMS: atom_id res chain seq x y z
N MET A 1 -9.89 -46.75 -40.34
CA MET A 1 -8.97 -46.83 -39.18
C MET A 1 -8.12 -45.58 -39.26
N SER A 2 -8.48 -44.54 -38.51
CA SER A 2 -7.90 -43.21 -38.67
C SER A 2 -6.47 -43.24 -38.15
N ASP A 3 -5.52 -42.98 -39.04
CA ASP A 3 -4.11 -42.84 -38.74
C ASP A 3 -3.95 -41.71 -37.72
N LYS A 4 -3.50 -42.03 -36.51
CA LYS A 4 -3.27 -41.01 -35.49
C LYS A 4 -1.99 -40.31 -35.87
N GLN A 5 -2.13 -39.14 -36.49
CA GLN A 5 -1.03 -38.23 -36.77
C GLN A 5 -0.28 -38.00 -35.45
N ASP A 6 0.92 -38.55 -35.36
CA ASP A 6 1.77 -38.40 -34.19
C ASP A 6 2.24 -36.95 -34.14
N ILE A 7 1.50 -36.13 -33.39
CA ILE A 7 1.75 -34.69 -33.18
C ILE A 7 3.14 -34.41 -32.57
N THR A 8 3.90 -35.45 -32.24
CA THR A 8 5.25 -35.37 -31.65
C THR A 8 6.39 -35.59 -32.66
N ARG A 9 6.09 -35.86 -33.95
CA ARG A 9 7.10 -36.04 -35.01
C ARG A 9 7.29 -34.75 -35.79
N ASP A 10 8.55 -34.37 -36.02
CA ASP A 10 8.88 -33.28 -36.94
C ASP A 10 8.61 -33.81 -38.36
N ASN A 11 7.70 -33.15 -39.09
CA ASN A 11 7.25 -33.58 -40.41
C ASN A 11 8.08 -32.96 -41.55
N ARG A 12 9.14 -32.21 -41.22
CA ARG A 12 10.15 -31.77 -42.19
C ARG A 12 10.85 -33.00 -42.76
N GLU A 13 10.71 -33.21 -44.07
CA GLU A 13 11.33 -34.35 -44.78
C GLU A 13 12.86 -34.33 -44.69
N ASP A 14 13.45 -33.16 -44.46
CA ASP A 14 14.87 -32.90 -44.32
C ASP A 14 15.37 -32.91 -42.86
N TYR A 15 14.50 -33.08 -41.86
CA TYR A 15 14.92 -33.08 -40.46
C TYR A 15 15.85 -34.25 -40.13
N ARG A 16 17.01 -33.92 -39.60
CA ARG A 16 18.01 -34.87 -39.10
C ARG A 16 18.50 -34.37 -37.74
N PRO A 17 18.43 -35.18 -36.66
CA PRO A 17 18.92 -34.76 -35.35
C PRO A 17 20.41 -34.45 -35.40
N ASP A 18 20.83 -33.46 -34.60
CA ASP A 18 22.22 -33.01 -34.47
C ASP A 18 22.86 -32.53 -35.79
N THR A 19 22.02 -32.04 -36.72
CA THR A 19 22.50 -31.37 -37.94
C THR A 19 22.99 -29.98 -37.61
N VAL A 20 24.23 -29.68 -38.01
CA VAL A 20 24.86 -28.37 -37.85
C VAL A 20 24.48 -27.46 -39.03
N LEU A 21 24.10 -26.23 -38.73
CA LEU A 21 23.84 -25.19 -39.73
C LEU A 21 25.14 -24.78 -40.45
N SER A 22 25.03 -24.34 -41.70
CA SER A 22 26.19 -24.10 -42.56
C SER A 22 27.04 -22.89 -42.19
N HIS A 23 26.55 -22.00 -41.33
CA HIS A 23 27.26 -20.82 -40.90
C HIS A 23 27.92 -21.05 -39.53
N GLU A 24 29.11 -20.47 -39.37
CA GLU A 24 29.86 -20.50 -38.12
C GLU A 24 30.12 -19.05 -37.70
N PHE A 25 29.82 -18.75 -36.44
CA PHE A 25 30.06 -17.43 -35.86
C PHE A 25 31.08 -17.56 -34.74
N ASP A 26 32.30 -17.09 -34.97
CA ASP A 26 33.37 -17.04 -33.95
C ASP A 26 33.63 -18.42 -33.29
N GLY A 27 33.70 -19.48 -34.11
CA GLY A 27 33.88 -20.85 -33.62
C GLY A 27 32.63 -21.50 -33.02
N ILE A 28 31.49 -20.79 -32.93
CA ILE A 28 30.21 -21.32 -32.45
C ILE A 28 29.39 -21.82 -33.65
N GLN A 29 28.88 -23.03 -33.52
CA GLN A 29 28.01 -23.70 -34.49
C GLN A 29 26.64 -23.93 -33.87
N GLU A 30 25.59 -23.83 -34.70
CA GLU A 30 24.19 -23.97 -34.27
C GLU A 30 23.60 -25.29 -34.79
N PHE A 31 22.83 -25.98 -33.94
CA PHE A 31 22.11 -27.20 -34.32
C PHE A 31 20.68 -26.88 -34.78
N ASP A 32 20.25 -27.47 -35.90
CA ASP A 32 18.83 -27.49 -36.31
C ASP A 32 18.07 -28.59 -35.58
N ASN A 33 18.06 -28.50 -34.24
CA ASN A 33 17.30 -29.41 -33.39
C ASN A 33 15.89 -28.86 -33.16
N ARG A 34 14.89 -29.74 -33.31
CA ARG A 34 13.50 -29.39 -32.98
C ARG A 34 13.35 -29.05 -31.49
N LEU A 35 12.38 -28.22 -31.18
CA LEU A 35 12.06 -27.88 -29.80
C LEU A 35 11.59 -29.13 -29.02
N PRO A 36 11.99 -29.30 -27.75
CA PRO A 36 11.52 -30.40 -26.94
C PRO A 36 9.99 -30.38 -26.77
N ASN A 37 9.35 -31.54 -26.87
CA ASN A 37 7.89 -31.62 -26.78
C ASN A 37 7.36 -31.07 -25.45
N TRP A 38 8.05 -31.31 -24.33
CA TRP A 38 7.66 -30.77 -23.02
C TRP A 38 7.65 -29.24 -23.00
N TRP A 39 8.56 -28.61 -23.74
CA TRP A 39 8.62 -27.15 -23.88
C TRP A 39 7.43 -26.65 -24.69
N MET A 40 7.08 -27.32 -25.80
CA MET A 40 5.89 -26.99 -26.59
C MET A 40 4.59 -27.16 -25.78
N TRP A 41 4.50 -28.20 -24.94
CA TRP A 41 3.35 -28.39 -24.04
C TRP A 41 3.19 -27.24 -23.06
N ILE A 42 4.30 -26.76 -22.47
CA ILE A 42 4.27 -25.57 -21.60
C ILE A 42 3.85 -24.34 -22.40
N MET A 43 4.42 -24.12 -23.58
CA MET A 43 4.08 -22.98 -24.44
C MET A 43 2.58 -22.95 -24.79
N TYR A 44 2.01 -24.06 -25.24
CA TYR A 44 0.57 -24.11 -25.53
C TYR A 44 -0.28 -24.07 -24.26
N GLY A 45 0.20 -24.64 -23.16
CA GLY A 45 -0.47 -24.58 -21.86
C GLY A 45 -0.63 -23.15 -21.34
N THR A 46 0.38 -22.29 -21.49
CA THR A 46 0.29 -20.88 -21.07
C THR A 46 -0.64 -20.07 -21.96
N ILE A 47 -0.71 -20.37 -23.28
CA ILE A 47 -1.67 -19.76 -24.20
C ILE A 47 -3.10 -20.13 -23.81
N ILE A 48 -3.38 -21.40 -23.53
CA ILE A 48 -4.71 -21.83 -23.09
C ILE A 48 -5.08 -21.19 -21.74
N PHE A 49 -4.15 -21.17 -20.80
CA PHE A 49 -4.35 -20.54 -19.49
C PHE A 49 -4.65 -19.04 -19.61
N SER A 50 -3.95 -18.31 -20.48
CA SER A 50 -4.16 -16.87 -20.65
C SER A 50 -5.53 -16.55 -21.24
N VAL A 51 -5.97 -17.31 -22.24
CA VAL A 51 -7.33 -17.18 -22.81
C VAL A 51 -8.39 -17.51 -21.77
N PHE A 52 -8.21 -18.59 -21.01
CA PHE A 52 -9.14 -18.96 -19.93
C PHE A 52 -9.21 -17.88 -18.85
N TYR A 53 -8.06 -17.37 -18.41
CA TYR A 53 -7.97 -16.30 -17.42
C TYR A 53 -8.69 -15.04 -17.91
N TRP A 54 -8.45 -14.62 -19.15
CA TRP A 54 -9.10 -13.46 -19.74
C TRP A 54 -10.63 -13.61 -19.78
N ILE A 55 -11.13 -14.77 -20.21
CA ILE A 55 -12.56 -15.04 -20.23
C ILE A 55 -13.15 -14.97 -18.82
N VAL A 56 -12.53 -15.60 -17.82
CA VAL A 56 -13.06 -15.66 -16.45
C VAL A 56 -13.05 -14.30 -15.76
N PHE A 57 -11.96 -13.54 -15.84
CA PHE A 57 -11.77 -12.31 -15.06
C PHE A 57 -12.18 -11.04 -15.81
N HIS A 58 -12.14 -11.02 -17.14
CA HIS A 58 -12.39 -9.80 -17.94
C HIS A 58 -13.62 -9.88 -18.85
N THR A 59 -14.04 -11.08 -19.28
CA THR A 59 -15.24 -11.20 -20.14
C THR A 59 -16.48 -11.56 -19.34
N LEU A 60 -16.37 -12.58 -18.48
CA LEU A 60 -17.49 -13.09 -17.69
C LEU A 60 -17.53 -12.55 -16.26
N GLU A 61 -16.46 -11.89 -15.82
CA GLU A 61 -16.33 -11.29 -14.49
C GLU A 61 -16.74 -12.24 -13.34
N LEU A 62 -16.51 -13.55 -13.51
CA LEU A 62 -16.94 -14.57 -12.54
C LEU A 62 -16.16 -14.51 -11.22
N ARG A 63 -15.04 -13.80 -11.20
CA ARG A 63 -14.14 -13.66 -10.05
C ARG A 63 -13.61 -12.23 -10.01
N GLN A 64 -13.51 -11.69 -8.79
CA GLN A 64 -12.91 -10.39 -8.52
C GLN A 64 -11.45 -10.33 -8.95
N LEU A 65 -11.02 -9.18 -9.44
CA LEU A 65 -9.62 -8.93 -9.76
C LEU A 65 -8.78 -8.84 -8.48
N PRO A 66 -7.47 -9.14 -8.53
CA PRO A 66 -6.59 -9.05 -7.36
C PRO A 66 -6.60 -7.69 -6.64
N ARG A 67 -6.82 -6.59 -7.38
CA ARG A 67 -6.91 -5.25 -6.79
C ARG A 67 -8.16 -5.04 -5.95
N GLU A 68 -9.29 -5.58 -6.40
CA GLU A 68 -10.56 -5.51 -5.68
C GLU A 68 -10.51 -6.37 -4.42
N GLN A 69 -9.98 -7.59 -4.54
CA GLN A 69 -9.74 -8.47 -3.40
C GLN A 69 -8.83 -7.81 -2.36
N PHE A 70 -7.75 -7.16 -2.82
CA PHE A 70 -6.86 -6.41 -1.94
C PHE A 70 -7.60 -5.28 -1.22
N ALA A 71 -8.40 -4.49 -1.95
CA ALA A 71 -9.20 -3.41 -1.36
C ALA A 71 -10.19 -3.93 -0.30
N GLU A 72 -10.87 -5.05 -0.57
CA GLU A 72 -11.80 -5.68 0.37
C GLU A 72 -11.10 -6.18 1.65
N VAL A 73 -9.95 -6.85 1.50
CA VAL A 73 -9.16 -7.33 2.64
C VAL A 73 -8.66 -6.16 3.50
N MET A 74 -8.20 -5.08 2.86
CA MET A 74 -7.74 -3.89 3.59
C MET A 74 -8.89 -3.18 4.31
N ALA A 75 -10.06 -3.03 3.67
CA ALA A 75 -11.24 -2.44 4.30
C ALA A 75 -11.68 -3.25 5.53
N LYS A 76 -11.72 -4.57 5.41
CA LYS A 76 -12.03 -5.46 6.54
C LYS A 76 -10.99 -5.35 7.66
N ALA A 77 -9.71 -5.24 7.32
CA ALA A 77 -8.66 -5.06 8.32
C ALA A 77 -8.82 -3.73 9.07
N GLU A 78 -9.19 -2.66 8.38
CA GLU A 78 -9.49 -1.36 9.00
C GLU A 78 -10.70 -1.45 9.96
N GLU A 79 -11.79 -2.09 9.53
CA GLU A 79 -12.97 -2.32 10.38
C GLU A 79 -12.61 -3.11 11.65
N GLU A 80 -11.83 -4.17 11.51
CA GLU A 80 -11.35 -4.97 12.64
C GLU A 80 -10.42 -4.17 13.57
N GLN A 81 -9.58 -3.29 13.01
CA GLN A 81 -8.73 -2.40 13.81
C GLN A 81 -9.54 -1.36 14.59
N LEU A 82 -10.52 -0.72 13.95
CA LEU A 82 -11.44 0.20 14.59
C LEU A 82 -12.25 -0.50 15.68
N ALA A 83 -12.77 -1.70 15.41
CA ALA A 83 -13.50 -2.51 16.39
C ALA A 83 -12.62 -2.89 17.59
N ARG A 84 -11.34 -3.23 17.38
CA ARG A 84 -10.39 -3.50 18.46
C ARG A 84 -10.11 -2.27 19.32
N MET A 85 -9.93 -1.10 18.69
CA MET A 85 -9.74 0.16 19.42
C MET A 85 -10.98 0.53 20.23
N ALA A 86 -12.17 0.44 19.62
CA ALA A 86 -13.45 0.66 20.31
C ALA A 86 -13.64 -0.31 21.49
N ALA A 87 -13.35 -1.60 21.31
CA ALA A 87 -13.40 -2.59 22.38
C ALA A 87 -12.40 -2.31 23.52
N ALA A 88 -11.29 -1.64 23.22
CA ALA A 88 -10.32 -1.15 24.20
C ALA A 88 -10.70 0.22 24.81
N GLY A 89 -11.86 0.78 24.44
CA GLY A 89 -12.31 2.10 24.90
C GLY A 89 -11.53 3.27 24.30
N ILE A 90 -10.91 3.07 23.13
CA ILE A 90 -10.17 4.09 22.38
C ILE A 90 -11.07 4.58 21.24
N ASP A 91 -11.68 5.73 21.45
CA ASP A 91 -12.54 6.44 20.51
C ASP A 91 -12.24 7.97 20.53
N ASN A 92 -13.09 8.77 19.88
CA ASN A 92 -12.92 10.22 19.87
C ASN A 92 -13.03 10.82 21.28
N ASP A 93 -13.97 10.33 22.11
CA ASP A 93 -14.18 10.83 23.47
C ASP A 93 -13.00 10.51 24.38
N PHE A 94 -12.38 9.34 24.20
CA PHE A 94 -11.13 8.98 24.86
C PHE A 94 -10.04 10.03 24.61
N PHE A 95 -9.83 10.45 23.36
CA PHE A 95 -8.82 11.45 23.05
C PHE A 95 -9.19 12.86 23.53
N VAL A 96 -10.48 13.22 23.50
CA VAL A 96 -10.96 14.49 24.09
C VAL A 96 -10.70 14.52 25.60
N ALA A 97 -10.88 13.39 26.29
CA ALA A 97 -10.55 13.26 27.71
C ALA A 97 -9.02 13.28 27.93
N LEU A 98 -8.26 12.60 27.06
CA LEU A 98 -6.80 12.53 27.15
C LEU A 98 -6.13 13.89 26.93
N ALA A 99 -6.69 14.73 26.05
CA ALA A 99 -6.25 16.11 25.81
C ALA A 99 -6.46 17.04 27.02
N LYS A 100 -7.25 16.63 28.02
CA LYS A 100 -7.42 17.37 29.29
C LYS A 100 -6.49 16.87 30.39
N ASN A 101 -5.67 15.85 30.13
CA ASN A 101 -4.71 15.32 31.08
C ASN A 101 -3.34 15.97 30.86
N ASP A 102 -2.96 16.90 31.73
CA ASP A 102 -1.73 17.70 31.61
C ASP A 102 -0.47 16.85 31.47
N ALA A 103 -0.36 15.72 32.18
CA ALA A 103 0.79 14.84 32.10
C ALA A 103 0.91 14.19 30.71
N LYS A 104 -0.23 13.84 30.11
CA LYS A 104 -0.31 13.23 28.78
C LYS A 104 -0.05 14.24 27.67
N VAL A 105 -0.59 15.45 27.82
CA VAL A 105 -0.31 16.57 26.91
C VAL A 105 1.17 16.98 26.98
N ALA A 106 1.77 17.02 28.18
CA ALA A 106 3.19 17.33 28.35
C ALA A 106 4.10 16.27 27.69
N SER A 107 3.80 14.99 27.91
CA SER A 107 4.46 13.87 27.23
C SER A 107 4.34 13.99 25.71
N GLY A 108 3.12 14.26 25.21
CA GLY A 108 2.84 14.46 23.79
C GLY A 108 3.62 15.62 23.19
N ARG A 109 3.71 16.75 23.90
CA ARG A 109 4.49 17.92 23.50
C ARG A 109 5.98 17.58 23.37
N GLU A 110 6.55 16.86 24.34
CA GLU A 110 7.96 16.45 24.27
C GLU A 110 8.23 15.55 23.05
N ILE A 111 7.34 14.59 22.78
CA ILE A 111 7.45 13.71 21.62
C ILE A 111 7.30 14.51 20.32
N PHE A 112 6.35 15.44 20.27
CA PHE A 112 6.14 16.33 19.12
C PHE A 112 7.40 17.17 18.85
N THR A 113 8.00 17.77 19.88
CA THR A 113 9.26 18.52 19.79
C THR A 113 10.41 17.68 19.27
N LYS A 114 10.46 16.38 19.58
CA LYS A 114 11.54 15.49 19.13
C LYS A 114 11.36 14.99 17.69
N HIS A 115 10.12 14.77 17.25
CA HIS A 115 9.86 13.99 16.04
C HIS A 115 9.05 14.72 14.97
N CYS A 116 8.21 15.69 15.34
CA CYS A 116 7.23 16.29 14.44
C CYS A 116 7.62 17.70 13.97
N VAL A 117 8.36 18.45 14.79
CA VAL A 117 8.70 19.87 14.51
C VAL A 117 9.54 20.07 13.26
N ALA A 118 10.31 19.06 12.84
CA ALA A 118 11.10 19.14 11.61
C ALA A 118 10.23 19.40 10.37
N CYS A 119 8.96 18.97 10.39
CA CYS A 119 8.02 19.15 9.30
C CYS A 119 6.85 20.09 9.64
N HIS A 120 6.40 20.11 10.89
CA HIS A 120 5.24 20.88 11.35
C HIS A 120 5.58 22.13 12.16
N LEU A 121 6.88 22.41 12.39
CA LEU A 121 7.37 23.48 13.26
C LEU A 121 6.93 23.35 14.73
N ASP A 122 7.50 24.17 15.60
CA ASP A 122 7.41 24.09 17.07
C ASP A 122 6.01 24.32 17.63
N GLN A 123 5.22 25.18 16.98
CA GLN A 123 3.84 25.48 17.33
C GLN A 123 2.83 24.71 16.47
N GLY A 124 3.28 23.81 15.58
CA GLY A 124 2.42 23.11 14.64
C GLY A 124 2.02 23.94 13.42
N GLN A 125 2.64 25.10 13.21
CA GLN A 125 2.26 26.07 12.18
C GLN A 125 2.66 25.67 10.74
N GLY A 126 3.32 24.52 10.55
CA GLY A 126 3.57 23.91 9.25
C GLY A 126 4.80 24.46 8.51
N LEU A 127 5.55 23.57 7.85
CA LEU A 127 6.68 23.90 6.97
C LEU A 127 6.59 23.06 5.69
N VAL A 128 7.04 21.80 5.79
CA VAL A 128 6.84 20.80 4.74
C VAL A 128 5.50 20.09 4.98
N GLY A 129 5.23 19.73 6.25
CA GLY A 129 3.93 19.26 6.69
C GLY A 129 2.90 20.39 6.79
N PRO A 130 1.60 20.07 6.83
CA PRO A 130 0.52 21.05 6.97
C PRO A 130 0.56 21.78 8.31
N ASN A 131 -0.16 22.90 8.38
CA ASN A 131 -0.45 23.61 9.61
C ASN A 131 -1.49 22.80 10.42
N LEU A 132 -1.13 22.36 11.62
CA LEU A 132 -1.97 21.57 12.52
C LEU A 132 -2.81 22.44 13.47
N THR A 133 -2.68 23.77 13.38
CA THR A 133 -3.36 24.72 14.27
C THR A 133 -4.55 25.40 13.62
N ASP A 134 -4.71 25.28 12.30
CA ASP A 134 -5.79 25.92 11.57
C ASP A 134 -7.06 25.04 11.51
N GLY A 135 -8.10 25.60 10.88
CA GLY A 135 -9.40 24.97 10.70
C GLY A 135 -9.51 24.03 9.50
N VAL A 136 -8.42 23.69 8.81
CA VAL A 136 -8.45 22.97 7.52
C VAL A 136 -7.58 21.72 7.59
N TRP A 137 -8.14 20.56 7.24
CA TRP A 137 -7.48 19.28 7.43
C TRP A 137 -7.56 18.40 6.17
N ILE A 138 -6.45 17.77 5.81
CA ILE A 138 -6.34 16.89 4.62
C ILE A 138 -6.90 15.49 4.92
N HIS A 139 -6.68 15.00 6.14
CA HIS A 139 -6.95 13.61 6.55
C HIS A 139 -8.01 13.51 7.65
N GLY A 140 -8.84 14.55 7.81
CA GLY A 140 -9.80 14.66 8.91
C GLY A 140 -9.19 15.26 10.18
N CYS A 141 -10.02 15.97 10.94
CA CYS A 141 -9.58 16.62 12.19
C CYS A 141 -10.12 15.93 13.45
N ASP A 142 -10.98 14.92 13.34
CA ASP A 142 -11.43 14.17 14.51
C ASP A 142 -10.25 13.38 15.11
N PRO A 143 -10.26 13.14 16.43
CA PRO A 143 -9.13 12.50 17.10
C PRO A 143 -8.74 11.13 16.52
N MET A 144 -9.71 10.32 16.08
CA MET A 144 -9.45 9.02 15.46
C MET A 144 -8.76 9.16 14.10
N SER A 145 -9.16 10.12 13.29
CA SER A 145 -8.48 10.44 12.02
C SER A 145 -7.05 10.92 12.24
N ILE A 146 -6.81 11.78 13.24
CA ILE A 146 -5.46 12.23 13.61
C ILE A 146 -4.64 11.03 14.12
N GLN A 147 -5.21 10.19 14.98
CA GLN A 147 -4.56 8.99 15.47
C GLN A 147 -4.16 8.07 14.33
N LYS A 148 -5.06 7.80 13.38
CA LYS A 148 -4.78 6.96 12.21
C LYS A 148 -3.63 7.54 11.38
N THR A 149 -3.67 8.84 11.11
CA THR A 149 -2.63 9.55 10.34
C THR A 149 -1.26 9.47 11.02
N VAL A 150 -1.19 9.65 12.34
CA VAL A 150 0.07 9.54 13.10
C VAL A 150 0.54 8.07 13.14
N ASN A 151 -0.38 7.14 13.35
CA ASN A 151 -0.12 5.71 13.46
C ASN A 151 0.47 5.13 12.16
N GLU A 152 -0.25 5.32 11.05
CA GLU A 152 0.05 4.74 9.74
C GLU A 152 0.99 5.60 8.89
N GLY A 153 1.05 6.90 9.17
CA GLY A 153 1.79 7.86 8.36
C GLY A 153 1.14 8.10 6.99
N VAL A 154 1.79 8.95 6.20
CA VAL A 154 1.39 9.27 4.83
C VAL A 154 2.63 9.19 3.96
N ALA A 155 3.04 7.96 3.63
CA ALA A 155 4.31 7.68 2.94
C ALA A 155 4.44 8.45 1.62
N ALA A 156 3.34 8.58 0.86
CA ALA A 156 3.31 9.34 -0.39
C ALA A 156 3.59 10.86 -0.22
N LYS A 157 3.46 11.39 1.00
CA LYS A 157 3.71 12.79 1.36
C LYS A 157 4.91 12.95 2.30
N GLY A 158 5.66 11.88 2.56
CA GLY A 158 6.89 11.91 3.37
C GLY A 158 6.68 11.84 4.88
N MET A 159 5.45 11.71 5.39
CA MET A 159 5.20 11.48 6.81
C MET A 159 5.34 9.98 7.13
N PRO A 160 6.29 9.57 7.99
CA PRO A 160 6.48 8.16 8.31
C PRO A 160 5.40 7.62 9.25
N ALA A 161 5.21 6.30 9.27
CA ALA A 161 4.38 5.62 10.25
C ALA A 161 5.06 5.68 11.63
N TRP A 162 4.39 6.26 12.63
CA TRP A 162 4.97 6.45 13.95
C TRP A 162 4.67 5.31 14.93
N LEU A 163 3.69 4.44 14.66
CA LEU A 163 3.35 3.36 15.60
C LEU A 163 4.52 2.44 15.91
N ASN A 164 5.30 2.02 14.90
CA ASN A 164 6.42 1.10 15.12
C ASN A 164 7.60 1.77 15.83
N GLN A 165 7.74 3.09 15.74
CA GLN A 165 8.85 3.86 16.33
C GLN A 165 8.53 4.33 17.75
N LEU A 166 7.28 4.77 17.96
CA LEU A 166 6.81 5.35 19.21
C LEU A 166 6.06 4.32 20.07
N GLY A 167 5.36 3.37 19.45
CA GLY A 167 4.43 2.49 20.14
C GLY A 167 3.10 3.18 20.47
N PRO A 168 2.06 2.40 20.80
CA PRO A 168 0.67 2.87 20.85
C PRO A 168 0.45 3.98 21.89
N SER A 169 1.01 3.84 23.10
CA SER A 169 0.82 4.86 24.15
C SER A 169 1.45 6.21 23.79
N ARG A 170 2.62 6.22 23.16
CA ARG A 170 3.30 7.49 22.80
C ARG A 170 2.61 8.16 21.61
N VAL A 171 2.06 7.38 20.68
CA VAL A 171 1.18 7.92 19.63
C VAL A 171 -0.03 8.61 20.26
N MET A 172 -0.69 7.97 21.24
CA MET A 172 -1.85 8.57 21.90
C MET A 172 -1.52 9.88 22.61
N ASP A 173 -0.38 9.93 23.31
CA ASP A 173 0.09 11.15 23.98
C ASP A 173 0.31 12.29 22.96
N VAL A 174 0.92 12.01 21.79
CA VAL A 174 1.10 13.01 20.71
C VAL A 174 -0.23 13.48 20.16
N VAL A 175 -1.17 12.58 19.90
CA VAL A 175 -2.52 12.93 19.41
C VAL A 175 -3.21 13.85 20.42
N ALA A 176 -3.14 13.53 21.72
CA ALA A 176 -3.68 14.38 22.78
C ALA A 176 -3.06 15.78 22.77
N TYR A 177 -1.74 15.91 22.54
CA TYR A 177 -1.11 17.21 22.37
C TYR A 177 -1.59 17.96 21.12
N VAL A 178 -1.68 17.29 19.97
CA VAL A 178 -2.17 17.90 18.72
C VAL A 178 -3.60 18.43 18.88
N MET A 179 -4.45 17.71 19.62
CA MET A 179 -5.79 18.18 19.97
C MET A 179 -5.80 19.51 20.74
N THR A 180 -4.76 19.82 21.52
CA THR A 180 -4.67 21.07 22.29
C THR A 180 -4.22 22.29 21.47
N ILE A 181 -3.58 22.08 20.32
CA ILE A 181 -3.08 23.16 19.45
C ILE A 181 -4.01 23.42 18.25
N ARG A 182 -4.97 22.51 18.01
CA ARG A 182 -5.99 22.65 16.97
C ARG A 182 -6.86 23.89 17.23
N GLY A 183 -7.06 24.72 16.22
CA GLY A 183 -7.87 25.94 16.31
C GLY A 183 -7.16 27.15 16.94
N THR A 184 -5.87 27.05 17.33
CA THR A 184 -5.12 28.22 17.82
C THR A 184 -4.70 29.17 16.69
N ASN A 185 -4.86 28.76 15.42
CA ASN A 185 -4.64 29.58 14.21
C ASN A 185 -3.30 30.33 14.23
N VAL A 186 -2.20 29.59 14.48
CA VAL A 186 -0.86 30.17 14.47
C VAL A 186 -0.48 30.50 13.03
N ALA A 187 0.05 31.71 12.81
CA ALA A 187 0.53 32.13 11.50
C ALA A 187 1.67 31.20 11.02
N GLY A 188 1.52 30.65 9.82
CA GLY A 188 2.45 29.68 9.27
C GLY A 188 2.13 29.32 7.83
N LYS A 189 2.24 28.03 7.49
CA LYS A 189 1.90 27.52 6.15
C LYS A 189 0.43 27.79 5.84
N ALA A 190 0.13 28.06 4.57
CA ALA A 190 -1.24 28.27 4.12
C ALA A 190 -2.11 27.01 4.36
N PRO A 191 -3.42 27.16 4.63
CA PRO A 191 -4.31 26.03 4.89
C PRO A 191 -4.38 25.05 3.72
N GLU A 192 -4.40 23.74 4.02
CA GLU A 192 -4.42 22.65 3.04
C GLU A 192 -5.48 21.61 3.41
N GLY A 193 -6.42 21.33 2.50
CA GLY A 193 -7.47 20.33 2.69
C GLY A 193 -8.86 20.94 2.78
N GLU A 194 -9.74 20.29 3.54
CA GLU A 194 -11.14 20.70 3.70
C GLU A 194 -11.36 21.37 5.06
N PRO A 195 -12.24 22.38 5.16
CA PRO A 195 -12.65 22.95 6.44
C PRO A 195 -13.18 21.86 7.37
N CYS A 196 -12.78 21.90 8.63
CA CYS A 196 -13.17 20.92 9.62
C CYS A 196 -13.83 21.58 10.84
N GLU A 197 -14.93 21.00 11.31
CA GLU A 197 -15.62 21.45 12.52
C GLU A 197 -15.08 20.69 13.74
N PHE A 198 -14.87 21.42 14.85
CA PHE A 198 -14.13 20.93 16.02
C PHE A 198 -15.00 20.42 17.15
#